data_AF-A0A944UFU0-F1
#
_entry.id   AF-A0A944UFU0-F1
#
_cell.length_a   1.000
_cell.length_b   1.000
_cell.length_c   1.000
_cell.angle_alpha   90.00
_cell.angle_beta   90.00
_cell.angle_gamma   90.00
#
_symmetry.space_group_name_H-M   'P 1'
#
loop_
_entity.id
_entity.type
_entity.pdbx_description
1 polymer ?
#
loop_
_entity_poly.entity_id
_entity_poly.type
_entity_poly.pdbx_seq_one_letter_code
_entity_poly.pdbx_strand_id
1 'polypeptide(L)' 'MKSSIKLLSTLLLALGGCLFASDSRPNVVWLFAEDTSPWMGTYGHTANKMATPNIDSIAQAGVRFDRAYVPAPVCS' A
#
# COMPACT_ATOMS: atom_id res chain seq x y z
N MET A 1 29.05 34.82 -25.38
CA MET A 1 29.23 33.37 -25.67
C MET A 1 29.38 32.53 -24.39
N LYS A 2 30.40 32.73 -23.54
CA LYS A 2 30.60 31.91 -22.32
C LYS A 2 29.47 32.04 -21.28
N SER A 3 28.88 33.23 -21.13
CA SER A 3 27.73 33.47 -20.24
C SER A 3 26.47 32.73 -20.72
N SER A 4 26.24 32.71 -22.03
CA SER A 4 25.11 32.02 -22.68
C SER A 4 25.15 30.51 -22.48
N ILE A 5 26.35 29.91 -22.54
CA ILE A 5 26.56 28.47 -22.29
C ILE A 5 26.29 28.12 -20.83
N LYS A 6 26.77 28.94 -19.88
CA LYS A 6 26.49 28.74 -18.45
C LYS A 6 24.99 28.83 -18.15
N LEU A 7 24.31 29.82 -18.72
CA LEU A 7 22.88 30.00 -18.55
C LEU A 7 22.08 28.82 -19.12
N LEU A 8 22.47 28.32 -20.29
CA LEU A 8 21.84 27.16 -20.92
C LEU A 8 22.06 25.89 -20.09
N SER A 9 23.27 25.66 -19.57
CA SER A 9 23.55 24.50 -18.71
C SER A 9 22.75 24.53 -17.40
N THR A 10 22.59 25.70 -16.78
CA THR A 10 21.78 25.83 -15.55
C THR A 10 20.30 25.58 -15.83
N LEU A 11 19.80 26.06 -16.98
CA LEU A 11 18.42 25.85 -17.39
C LEU A 11 18.12 24.37 -17.67
N LEU A 12 19.02 23.67 -18.37
CA LEU A 12 18.90 22.22 -18.60
C LEU A 12 18.91 21.43 -17.29
N LEU A 13 19.77 21.80 -16.34
CA LEU A 13 19.85 21.11 -15.03
C LEU A 13 18.57 21.29 -14.21
N ALA A 14 17.96 22.47 -14.26
CA ALA A 14 16.70 22.77 -13.58
C ALA A 14 15.50 22.01 -14.20
N LEU A 15 15.44 21.92 -15.54
CA LEU A 15 14.37 21.18 -16.22
C LEU A 15 14.42 19.67 -15.95
N GLY A 16 15.62 19.10 -15.80
CA GLY A 16 15.80 17.68 -15.48
C GLY A 16 15.12 17.29 -14.15
N GLY A 17 15.18 18.15 -13.13
CA GLY A 17 14.61 17.86 -11.80
C GLY A 17 13.07 17.76 -11.79
N CYS A 18 12.37 18.57 -12.59
CA CYS A 18 10.90 18.56 -12.64
C CYS A 18 10.34 17.32 -13.36
N LEU A 19 11.09 16.75 -14.31
CA LEU A 19 10.65 15.58 -15.08
C LEU A 19 10.63 14.27 -14.26
N PHE A 20 11.40 14.21 -13.17
CA PHE A 20 11.49 13.04 -12.29
C PHE A 20 10.76 13.22 -10.96
N ALA A 21 9.97 14.29 -10.80
CA ALA A 21 9.09 14.47 -9.66
C ALA A 21 7.91 13.48 -9.77
N SER A 22 8.16 12.23 -9.38
CA SER A 22 7.10 11.24 -9.19
C SER A 22 6.26 11.64 -7.99
N ASP A 23 4.94 11.67 -8.14
CA ASP A 23 4.00 11.77 -7.02
C ASP A 23 4.10 10.47 -6.21
N SER A 24 5.06 10.46 -5.28
CA SER A 24 5.41 9.32 -4.42
C SER A 24 4.36 9.01 -3.36
N ARG A 25 3.24 9.74 -3.36
CA ARG A 25 2.16 9.53 -2.41
C ARG A 25 1.38 8.27 -2.78
N PRO A 26 1.40 7.22 -1.95
CA PRO A 26 0.62 6.02 -2.23
C PRO A 26 -0.87 6.30 -2.08
N ASN A 27 -1.68 5.57 -2.85
CA ASN A 27 -3.10 5.45 -2.56
C ASN A 27 -3.28 4.49 -1.36
N VAL A 28 -4.16 4.85 -0.43
CA VAL A 28 -4.50 3.99 0.71
C VAL A 28 -5.94 3.51 0.53
N VAL A 29 -6.12 2.20 0.40
CA VAL A 29 -7.44 1.55 0.36
C VAL A 29 -7.66 0.89 1.70
N TRP A 30 -8.67 1.36 2.45
CA TRP A 30 -9.07 0.75 3.72
C TRP A 30 -10.26 -0.17 3.49
N LEU A 31 -10.00 -1.49 3.53
CA LEU A 31 -11.03 -2.51 3.49
C LEU A 31 -11.41 -2.88 4.92
N PHE A 32 -12.70 -2.83 5.23
CA PHE A 32 -13.24 -3.14 6.55
C PHE A 32 -14.40 -4.12 6.41
N ALA A 33 -14.34 -5.21 7.19
CA ALA A 33 -15.35 -6.26 7.20
C ALA A 33 -15.96 -6.34 8.60
N GLU A 34 -17.28 -6.14 8.66
CA GLU A 34 -18.05 -6.17 9.91
C GLU A 34 -18.25 -7.61 10.40
N ASP A 35 -18.40 -7.76 11.73
CA ASP A 35 -18.68 -9.04 12.40
C ASP A 35 -17.78 -10.21 11.96
N THR A 36 -16.52 -9.89 11.65
CA THR A 36 -15.57 -10.85 11.07
C THR A 36 -14.61 -11.38 12.13
N SER A 37 -14.58 -12.71 12.28
CA SER A 37 -13.56 -13.43 13.04
C SER A 37 -12.41 -13.91 12.13
N PRO A 38 -11.28 -14.42 12.67
CA PRO A 38 -10.17 -15.02 11.91
C PRO A 38 -10.52 -16.35 11.21
N TRP A 39 -11.68 -16.42 10.58
CA TRP A 39 -12.26 -17.58 9.93
C TRP A 39 -11.87 -17.66 8.45
N MET A 40 -10.65 -17.26 8.10
CA MET A 40 -10.16 -17.28 6.72
C MET A 40 -9.10 -18.37 6.53
N GLY A 41 -8.88 -18.78 5.28
CA GLY A 41 -7.82 -19.75 4.93
C GLY A 41 -6.44 -19.31 5.40
N THR A 42 -6.12 -18.02 5.26
CA THR A 42 -4.85 -17.43 5.73
C THR A 42 -4.62 -17.50 7.25
N TYR A 43 -5.67 -17.68 8.06
CA TYR A 43 -5.58 -17.92 9.50
C TYR A 43 -5.62 -19.41 9.87
N GLY A 44 -5.57 -20.31 8.89
CA GLY A 44 -5.56 -21.76 9.11
C GLY A 44 -6.93 -22.37 9.35
N HIS A 45 -8.02 -21.65 9.11
CA HIS A 45 -9.35 -22.22 9.29
C HIS A 45 -9.67 -23.26 8.20
N THR A 46 -9.73 -24.53 8.59
CA THR A 46 -9.89 -25.67 7.69
C THR A 46 -11.14 -25.61 6.82
N ALA A 47 -12.28 -25.16 7.37
CA ALA A 47 -13.53 -25.03 6.63
C ALA A 47 -13.44 -24.01 5.48
N ASN A 48 -12.57 -23.00 5.62
CA ASN A 48 -12.45 -21.88 4.67
C ASN A 48 -11.12 -21.86 3.91
N LYS A 49 -10.35 -22.97 3.91
CA LYS A 49 -9.01 -23.06 3.30
C LYS A 49 -8.95 -22.60 1.83
N MET A 50 -10.03 -22.79 1.08
CA MET A 50 -10.11 -22.42 -0.35
C MET A 50 -11.23 -21.41 -0.62
N ALA A 51 -11.88 -20.89 0.42
CA ALA A 51 -13.06 -20.02 0.30
C ALA A 51 -12.69 -18.53 0.24
N THR A 52 -11.48 -18.16 0.62
CA THR A 52 -11.02 -16.75 0.73
C THR A 52 -9.82 -16.41 -0.16
N PRO A 53 -9.76 -16.84 -1.44
CA PRO A 53 -8.54 -16.76 -2.25
C PRO A 53 -8.02 -15.33 -2.44
N ASN A 54 -8.89 -14.32 -2.49
CA ASN A 54 -8.49 -12.91 -2.62
C ASN A 54 -7.92 -12.33 -1.32
N ILE A 55 -8.43 -12.74 -0.16
CA ILE A 55 -7.87 -12.32 1.14
C ILE A 55 -6.55 -13.04 1.38
N ASP A 56 -6.48 -14.32 1.01
CA ASP A 56 -5.28 -15.13 1.15
C ASP A 56 -4.13 -14.60 0.28
N SER A 57 -4.43 -14.11 -0.94
CA SER A 57 -3.41 -13.51 -1.81
C SER A 57 -2.89 -12.17 -1.26
N ILE A 58 -3.76 -11.33 -0.68
CA ILE A 58 -3.35 -10.09 0.00
C ILE A 58 -2.43 -10.40 1.19
N ALA A 59 -2.78 -11.40 2.00
CA ALA A 59 -1.97 -11.81 3.14
C ALA A 59 -0.60 -12.40 2.72
N GLN A 60 -0.55 -13.13 1.61
CA GLN A 60 0.71 -13.67 1.05
C GLN A 60 1.61 -12.58 0.44
N ALA A 61 1.02 -11.56 -0.19
CA ALA A 61 1.75 -10.46 -0.81
C ALA A 61 2.15 -9.35 0.17
N GLY A 62 1.68 -9.41 1.43
CA GLY A 62 1.84 -8.36 2.41
C GLY A 62 2.19 -8.88 3.80
N VAL A 63 1.69 -8.18 4.82
CA VAL A 63 1.89 -8.53 6.23
C VAL A 63 0.53 -8.90 6.83
N ARG A 64 0.44 -10.09 7.41
CA ARG A 64 -0.70 -10.55 8.21
C ARG A 64 -0.35 -10.47 9.69
N PHE A 65 -1.26 -9.92 10.49
CA PHE A 65 -1.08 -9.82 11.94
C PHE A 65 -1.75 -11.01 12.64
N ASP A 66 -0.96 -11.86 13.29
CA ASP A 66 -1.50 -12.99 14.09
C ASP A 66 -2.21 -12.57 15.38
N ARG A 67 -1.96 -11.33 15.84
CA ARG A 67 -2.43 -10.79 17.11
C ARG A 67 -2.94 -9.35 16.94
N ALA A 68 -4.05 -9.20 16.22
CA ALA A 68 -4.78 -7.94 16.09
C ALA A 68 -6.02 -7.96 16.97
N TYR A 69 -6.21 -6.93 17.81
CA TYR A 69 -7.32 -6.84 18.76
C TYR A 69 -8.03 -5.50 18.60
N VAL A 70 -9.36 -5.52 18.66
CA VAL A 70 -10.19 -4.30 18.70
C VAL A 70 -10.28 -3.77 20.13
N PRO A 71 -10.39 -2.45 20.33
CA PRO A 71 -10.46 -1.86 21.67
C PRO A 71 -11.77 -2.20 22.42
N ALA A 72 -12.85 -2.47 21.70
CA ALA A 72 -14.15 -2.86 22.25
C ALA A 72 -14.84 -3.89 21.35
N PRO A 73 -15.61 -4.84 21.91
CA PRO A 73 -16.33 -5.86 21.13
C PRO A 73 -17.72 -5.37 20.70
N VAL A 74 -17.85 -4.11 20.28
CA VAL A 74 -19.11 -3.47 19.86
C VAL A 74 -18.86 -2.50 18.70
N CYS A 75 -19.90 -2.21 17.91
CA CYS A 75 -19.79 -1.40 16.70
C CYS A 75 -19.94 0.12 16.92
N SER A 76 -20.55 0.58 18.02
CA SER A 76 -20.89 1.99 18.28
C SER A 76 -20.45 2.49 19.65
#